data_AF-A0A0S3TX15-F1
#
_entry.id   AF-A0A0S3TX15-F1
#
_cell.length_a   1.000
_cell.length_b   1.000
_cell.length_c   1.000
_cell.angle_alpha   90.00
_cell.angle_beta   90.00
_cell.angle_gamma   90.00
#
_symmetry.space_group_name_H-M   'P 1'
#
loop_
_entity.id
_entity.type
_entity.pdbx_description
1 polymer ?
#
loop_
_entity_poly.entity_id
_entity_poly.type
_entity_poly.pdbx_seq_one_letter_code
_entity_poly.pdbx_strand_id
1 'polypeptide(L)'
;MLLNPNQREKLDPSNDALFYEHPRFVTHVDEGFIQQLTDLYRDRLKPNSRIFDMMSSWVSHLPDDVKFEHVEGHGLNGAELARNSRLDHYFVQNLNLDPKLPLPDRSFDAVLNTVSVQYVQYPEAIFSEIHRVLRPGGMAIISFSNRMFYQKAIAAWREGTERDRVELVKNYFKAIPGFSQPEVIVKESQTPAVFQLFGMSGGDPFYAVIATRIDS
;
A
#
# COMPACT_ATOMS: atom_id res chain seq x y z
N MET A 1 16.30 -8.43 12.61
CA MET A 1 14.91 -8.55 12.10
C MET A 1 14.20 -7.25 12.40
N LEU A 2 13.38 -6.73 11.47
CA LEU A 2 12.66 -5.47 11.67
C LEU A 2 11.53 -5.57 12.70
N LEU A 3 10.82 -6.71 12.68
CA LEU A 3 9.77 -7.03 13.64
C LEU A 3 10.17 -8.26 14.45
N ASN A 4 9.91 -8.20 15.75
CA ASN A 4 9.97 -9.37 16.63
C ASN A 4 8.80 -10.33 16.32
N PRO A 5 8.88 -11.62 16.66
CA PRO A 5 7.83 -12.59 16.35
C PRO A 5 6.41 -12.14 16.74
N ASN A 6 6.21 -11.69 17.99
CA ASN A 6 4.91 -11.24 18.48
C ASN A 6 4.35 -10.04 17.70
N GLN A 7 5.22 -9.16 17.19
CA GLN A 7 4.82 -8.00 16.41
C GLN A 7 4.21 -8.36 15.04
N ARG A 8 4.49 -9.56 14.53
CA ARG A 8 4.00 -10.08 13.25
C ARG A 8 2.66 -10.80 13.38
N GLU A 9 2.20 -11.04 14.59
CA GLU A 9 1.01 -11.86 14.84
C GLU A 9 -0.28 -11.14 14.46
N LYS A 10 -1.20 -11.90 13.88
CA LYS A 10 -2.59 -11.51 13.62
C LYS A 10 -3.46 -12.08 14.71
N LEU A 11 -4.59 -11.44 15.02
CA LEU A 11 -5.58 -12.04 15.94
C LEU A 11 -6.24 -13.27 15.29
N ASP A 12 -6.48 -13.19 13.98
CA ASP A 12 -6.86 -14.33 13.16
C ASP A 12 -5.65 -14.82 12.33
N PRO A 13 -4.96 -15.88 12.78
CA PRO A 13 -3.80 -16.44 12.09
C PRO A 13 -4.17 -17.36 10.92
N SER A 14 -5.47 -17.55 10.62
CA SER A 14 -5.89 -18.35 9.47
C SER A 14 -5.33 -17.76 8.16
N ASN A 15 -5.19 -18.62 7.15
CA ASN A 15 -4.65 -18.22 5.85
C ASN A 15 -5.45 -17.04 5.28
N ASP A 16 -4.75 -15.95 4.91
CA ASP A 16 -5.39 -14.76 4.36
C ASP A 16 -6.24 -15.07 3.12
N ALA A 17 -5.87 -16.08 2.32
CA ALA A 17 -6.65 -16.49 1.15
C ALA A 17 -8.10 -16.86 1.50
N LEU A 18 -8.36 -17.42 2.70
CA LEU A 18 -9.71 -17.71 3.17
C LEU A 18 -10.50 -16.43 3.49
N PHE A 19 -9.84 -15.45 4.11
CA PHE A 19 -10.46 -14.16 4.44
C PHE A 19 -10.82 -13.34 3.18
N TYR A 20 -10.01 -13.47 2.13
CA TYR A 20 -10.17 -12.78 0.86
C TYR A 20 -10.85 -13.63 -0.23
N GLU A 21 -11.41 -14.80 0.11
CA GLU A 21 -12.08 -15.67 -0.86
C GLU A 21 -13.29 -14.99 -1.52
N HIS A 22 -14.10 -14.31 -0.73
CA HIS A 22 -15.26 -13.57 -1.22
C HIS A 22 -14.89 -12.14 -1.62
N PRO A 23 -15.18 -11.73 -2.87
CA PRO A 23 -14.83 -10.41 -3.35
C PRO A 23 -15.66 -9.32 -2.68
N ARG A 24 -15.03 -8.16 -2.48
CA ARG A 24 -15.61 -6.96 -1.89
C ARG A 24 -15.51 -5.81 -2.89
N PHE A 25 -16.59 -5.57 -3.61
CA PHE A 25 -16.69 -4.46 -4.58
C PHE A 25 -17.09 -3.15 -3.88
N VAL A 26 -16.28 -2.75 -2.90
CA VAL A 26 -16.43 -1.50 -2.15
C VAL A 26 -15.07 -0.83 -2.01
N THR A 27 -15.07 0.48 -1.78
CA THR A 27 -13.86 1.19 -1.35
C THR A 27 -13.77 1.11 0.18
N HIS A 28 -12.55 0.92 0.70
CA HIS A 28 -12.30 0.76 2.15
C HIS A 28 -12.01 2.07 2.88
N VAL A 29 -11.97 3.17 2.12
CA VAL A 29 -11.67 4.53 2.55
C VAL A 29 -12.64 5.50 1.88
N ASP A 30 -12.84 6.66 2.48
CA ASP A 30 -13.73 7.70 1.97
C ASP A 30 -13.22 8.42 0.70
N GLU A 31 -14.11 9.22 0.11
CA GLU A 31 -13.81 9.99 -1.11
C GLU A 31 -12.69 11.02 -0.90
N GLY A 32 -12.57 11.58 0.31
CA GLY A 32 -11.53 12.54 0.65
C GLY A 32 -10.13 11.92 0.63
N PHE A 33 -10.00 10.69 1.13
CA PHE A 33 -8.78 9.91 1.02
C PHE A 33 -8.48 9.57 -0.44
N ILE A 34 -9.48 9.09 -1.19
CA ILE A 34 -9.32 8.68 -2.59
C ILE A 34 -8.86 9.86 -3.46
N GLN A 35 -9.43 11.04 -3.26
CA GLN A 35 -9.04 12.24 -3.98
C GLN A 35 -7.57 12.58 -3.71
N GLN A 36 -7.14 12.58 -2.45
CA GLN A 36 -5.75 12.84 -2.10
C GLN A 36 -4.78 11.82 -2.68
N LEU A 37 -5.16 10.54 -2.69
CA LEU A 37 -4.36 9.49 -3.30
C LEU A 37 -4.22 9.71 -4.82
N THR A 38 -5.33 10.02 -5.47
CA THR A 38 -5.38 10.26 -6.92
C THR A 38 -4.53 11.47 -7.30
N ASP A 39 -4.60 12.55 -6.52
CA ASP A 39 -3.78 13.76 -6.71
C ASP A 39 -2.29 13.45 -6.47
N LEU A 40 -1.96 12.67 -5.44
CA LEU A 40 -0.59 12.24 -5.21
C LEU A 40 -0.05 11.43 -6.40
N TYR A 41 -0.84 10.50 -6.93
CA TYR A 41 -0.44 9.71 -8.10
C TYR A 41 -0.29 10.57 -9.34
N ARG A 42 -1.19 11.53 -9.55
CA ARG A 42 -1.10 12.53 -10.62
C ARG A 42 0.19 13.35 -10.54
N ASP A 43 0.59 13.75 -9.35
CA ASP A 43 1.78 14.59 -9.15
C ASP A 43 3.09 13.80 -9.30
N ARG A 44 3.10 12.52 -8.92
CA ARG A 44 4.32 11.70 -8.80
C ARG A 44 4.57 10.77 -9.98
N LEU A 45 3.52 10.19 -10.55
CA LEU A 45 3.63 9.19 -11.60
C LEU A 45 3.77 9.87 -12.96
N LYS A 46 4.69 9.37 -13.77
CA LYS A 46 4.94 9.92 -15.12
C LYS A 46 4.10 9.18 -16.16
N PRO A 47 3.62 9.85 -17.21
CA PRO A 47 3.06 9.17 -18.37
C PRO A 47 4.04 8.15 -18.96
N ASN A 48 3.51 7.09 -19.59
CA ASN A 48 4.28 5.99 -20.19
C ASN A 48 5.22 5.27 -19.20
N SER A 49 4.89 5.27 -17.91
CA SER A 49 5.60 4.48 -16.90
C SER A 49 4.97 3.10 -16.73
N ARG A 50 5.78 2.14 -16.26
CA ARG A 50 5.34 0.80 -15.83
C ARG A 50 5.08 0.81 -14.32
N ILE A 51 3.86 0.50 -13.93
CA ILE A 51 3.38 0.54 -12.55
C ILE A 51 3.13 -0.88 -12.03
N PHE A 52 3.55 -1.15 -10.80
CA PHE A 52 3.13 -2.34 -10.06
C PHE A 52 2.20 -1.93 -8.92
N ASP A 53 0.92 -2.28 -9.04
CA ASP A 53 -0.10 -2.06 -8.01
C ASP A 53 -0.17 -3.28 -7.07
N MET A 54 0.59 -3.18 -5.97
CA MET A 54 0.84 -4.27 -5.03
C MET A 54 -0.22 -4.33 -3.94
N MET A 55 -0.88 -5.48 -3.81
CA MET A 55 -2.04 -5.69 -2.92
C MET A 55 -3.24 -4.84 -3.37
N SER A 56 -3.43 -4.78 -4.69
CA SER A 56 -4.56 -4.18 -5.38
C SER A 56 -5.85 -4.95 -5.14
N SER A 57 -6.94 -4.33 -5.58
CA SER A 57 -8.31 -4.85 -5.58
C SER A 57 -8.97 -4.47 -6.91
N TRP A 58 -10.28 -4.23 -6.92
CA TRP A 58 -11.07 -3.88 -8.10
C TRP A 58 -10.91 -2.43 -8.56
N VAL A 59 -10.20 -1.57 -7.82
CA VAL A 59 -9.87 -0.18 -8.18
C VAL A 59 -8.45 0.16 -7.71
N SER A 60 -7.65 0.80 -8.59
CA SER A 60 -6.28 1.25 -8.29
C SER A 60 -6.17 2.72 -7.86
N HIS A 61 -7.25 3.50 -7.98
CA HIS A 61 -7.28 4.95 -7.71
C HIS A 61 -6.28 5.78 -8.55
N LEU A 62 -5.88 5.24 -9.70
CA LEU A 62 -5.02 5.94 -10.65
C LEU A 62 -5.80 7.08 -11.33
N PRO A 63 -5.15 8.23 -11.62
CA PRO A 63 -5.78 9.32 -12.34
C PRO A 63 -6.17 8.92 -13.76
N ASP A 64 -7.36 9.33 -14.20
CA ASP A 64 -7.92 8.93 -15.50
C ASP A 64 -7.25 9.59 -16.71
N ASP A 65 -6.60 10.73 -16.50
CA ASP A 65 -5.95 11.53 -17.54
C ASP A 65 -4.44 11.26 -17.68
N VAL A 66 -3.89 10.33 -16.89
CA VAL A 66 -2.52 9.84 -17.07
C VAL A 66 -2.55 8.47 -17.71
N LYS A 67 -1.86 8.34 -18.85
CA LYS A 67 -1.69 7.07 -19.57
C LYS A 67 -0.37 6.42 -19.15
N PHE A 68 -0.45 5.19 -18.67
CA PHE A 68 0.71 4.36 -18.30
C PHE A 68 1.06 3.40 -19.44
N GLU A 69 2.30 2.94 -19.47
CA GLU A 69 2.74 1.93 -20.45
C GLU A 69 2.17 0.56 -20.10
N HIS A 70 2.18 0.23 -18.80
CA HIS A 70 1.70 -1.04 -18.26
C HIS A 70 1.37 -0.88 -16.78
N VAL A 71 0.26 -1.45 -16.33
CA VAL A 71 -0.12 -1.57 -14.93
C VAL A 71 -0.29 -3.04 -14.57
N GLU A 72 0.66 -3.55 -13.79
CA GLU A 72 0.64 -4.90 -13.25
C GLU A 72 -0.05 -4.90 -11.90
N GLY A 73 -1.09 -5.71 -11.72
CA GLY A 73 -1.78 -5.85 -10.44
C GLY A 73 -1.37 -7.12 -9.68
N HIS A 74 -1.33 -7.01 -8.36
CA HIS A 74 -1.18 -8.17 -7.49
C HIS A 74 -2.17 -8.08 -6.35
N GLY A 75 -2.83 -9.18 -5.99
CA GLY A 75 -3.74 -9.21 -4.84
C GLY A 75 -4.09 -10.62 -4.40
N LEU A 76 -5.09 -10.72 -3.51
CA LEU A 76 -5.53 -12.01 -2.96
C LEU A 76 -6.86 -12.51 -3.52
N ASN A 77 -7.60 -11.67 -4.24
CA ASN A 77 -8.87 -12.04 -4.86
C ASN A 77 -8.83 -11.82 -6.37
N GLY A 78 -8.85 -12.91 -7.14
CA GLY A 78 -8.82 -12.85 -8.60
C GLY A 78 -10.06 -12.20 -9.22
N ALA A 79 -11.24 -12.27 -8.58
CA ALA A 79 -12.45 -11.65 -9.09
C ALA A 79 -12.47 -10.13 -8.88
N GLU A 80 -11.83 -9.63 -7.81
CA GLU A 80 -11.57 -8.19 -7.64
C GLU A 80 -10.61 -7.68 -8.71
N LEU A 81 -9.45 -8.33 -8.84
CA LEU A 81 -8.42 -7.95 -9.81
C LEU A 81 -8.95 -7.97 -11.25
N ALA A 82 -9.73 -8.99 -11.62
CA ALA A 82 -10.35 -9.09 -12.95
C ALA A 82 -11.34 -7.95 -13.27
N ARG A 83 -11.91 -7.29 -12.26
CA ARG A 83 -12.81 -6.14 -12.44
C ARG A 83 -12.08 -4.80 -12.48
N ASN A 84 -10.80 -4.78 -12.14
CA ASN A 84 -10.02 -3.56 -12.16
C ASN A 84 -9.66 -3.19 -13.60
N SER A 85 -10.40 -2.22 -14.14
CA SER A 85 -10.23 -1.73 -15.52
C SER A 85 -8.90 -1.01 -15.75
N ARG A 86 -8.14 -0.73 -14.70
CA ARG A 86 -6.83 -0.07 -14.79
C ARG A 86 -5.68 -1.05 -15.02
N LEU A 87 -5.87 -2.35 -14.78
CA LEU A 87 -4.81 -3.35 -14.86
C LEU A 87 -4.70 -3.92 -16.28
N ASP A 88 -3.48 -3.99 -16.80
CA ASP A 88 -3.18 -4.68 -18.06
C ASP A 88 -3.04 -6.19 -17.84
N HIS A 89 -2.51 -6.57 -16.68
CA HIS A 89 -2.37 -7.95 -16.24
C HIS A 89 -2.39 -8.02 -14.70
N TYR A 90 -2.71 -9.20 -14.15
CA TYR A 90 -2.63 -9.42 -12.71
C TYR A 90 -2.25 -10.85 -12.35
N PHE A 91 -1.74 -11.03 -11.13
CA PHE A 91 -1.55 -12.35 -10.53
C PHE A 91 -2.03 -12.37 -9.06
N VAL A 92 -2.37 -13.58 -8.60
CA VAL A 92 -2.81 -13.82 -7.22
C VAL A 92 -1.68 -14.51 -6.46
N GLN A 93 -1.23 -13.91 -5.37
CA GLN A 93 -0.20 -14.49 -4.51
C GLN A 93 -0.40 -14.05 -3.05
N ASN A 94 -0.16 -14.95 -2.11
CA ASN A 94 -0.12 -14.59 -0.69
C ASN A 94 1.32 -14.28 -0.28
N LEU A 95 1.65 -13.00 -0.21
CA LEU A 95 2.98 -12.51 0.15
C LEU A 95 3.40 -12.85 1.60
N ASN A 96 2.47 -13.19 2.48
CA ASN A 96 2.79 -13.67 3.82
C ASN A 96 3.21 -15.16 3.84
N LEU A 97 2.96 -15.91 2.76
CA LEU A 97 3.38 -17.30 2.61
C LEU A 97 4.53 -17.45 1.63
N ASP A 98 4.46 -16.74 0.51
CA ASP A 98 5.49 -16.70 -0.53
C ASP A 98 5.81 -15.24 -0.85
N PRO A 99 6.85 -14.65 -0.23
CA PRO A 99 7.15 -13.23 -0.38
C PRO A 99 7.83 -12.91 -1.71
N LYS A 100 8.31 -13.90 -2.48
CA LYS A 100 9.07 -13.66 -3.71
C LYS A 100 8.13 -13.36 -4.87
N LEU A 101 8.22 -12.16 -5.41
CA LEU A 101 7.37 -11.74 -6.53
C LEU A 101 7.79 -12.48 -7.82
N PRO A 102 6.85 -13.03 -8.61
CA PRO A 102 7.13 -13.63 -9.91
C PRO A 102 7.34 -12.56 -11.01
N LEU A 103 8.02 -11.47 -10.65
CA LEU A 103 8.26 -10.30 -11.49
C LEU A 103 9.76 -10.15 -11.76
N PRO A 104 10.16 -9.68 -12.95
CA PRO A 104 11.57 -9.46 -13.27
C PRO A 104 12.19 -8.34 -12.43
N ASP A 105 13.51 -8.38 -12.28
CA ASP A 105 14.28 -7.31 -11.65
C ASP A 105 14.17 -6.02 -12.48
N ARG A 106 14.17 -4.86 -11.80
CA ARG A 106 14.29 -3.54 -12.43
C ARG A 106 13.33 -3.31 -13.60
N SER A 107 12.07 -3.72 -13.46
CA SER A 107 11.06 -3.67 -14.53
C SER A 107 9.99 -2.60 -14.35
N PHE A 108 9.87 -2.00 -13.16
CA PHE A 108 8.84 -1.01 -12.85
C PHE A 108 9.44 0.36 -12.52
N ASP A 109 8.77 1.41 -12.95
CA ASP A 109 9.11 2.79 -12.59
C ASP A 109 8.45 3.20 -11.27
N ALA A 110 7.33 2.56 -10.90
CA ALA A 110 6.71 2.73 -9.59
C ALA A 110 6.08 1.46 -9.03
N VAL A 111 6.12 1.34 -7.70
CA VAL A 111 5.36 0.35 -6.93
C VAL A 111 4.38 1.09 -6.02
N LEU A 112 3.12 0.72 -6.08
CA LEU A 112 2.04 1.31 -5.29
C LEU A 112 1.57 0.28 -4.26
N ASN A 113 1.26 0.74 -3.05
CA ASN A 113 0.55 -0.05 -2.06
C ASN A 113 -0.44 0.85 -1.33
N THR A 114 -1.72 0.53 -1.44
CA THR A 114 -2.80 1.37 -0.90
C THR A 114 -3.61 0.58 0.12
N VAL A 115 -3.64 1.09 1.35
CA VAL A 115 -4.44 0.57 2.48
C VAL A 115 -4.22 -0.94 2.69
N SER A 116 -2.97 -1.41 2.52
CA SER A 116 -2.64 -2.84 2.61
C SER A 116 -1.37 -3.18 3.39
N VAL A 117 -0.44 -2.24 3.58
CA VAL A 117 0.83 -2.47 4.30
C VAL A 117 0.63 -2.98 5.74
N GLN A 118 -0.51 -2.66 6.35
CA GLN A 118 -0.87 -3.08 7.71
C GLN A 118 -0.99 -4.61 7.90
N TYR A 119 -1.04 -5.37 6.80
CA TYR A 119 -1.19 -6.83 6.82
C TYR A 119 0.11 -7.60 6.55
N VAL A 120 1.23 -6.89 6.32
CA VAL A 120 2.52 -7.48 5.95
C VAL A 120 3.25 -8.03 7.18
N GLN A 121 3.42 -9.36 7.25
CA GLN A 121 4.11 -10.01 8.35
C GLN A 121 5.63 -10.01 8.20
N TYR A 122 6.14 -9.95 6.96
CA TYR A 122 7.58 -10.01 6.63
C TYR A 122 8.05 -8.78 5.84
N PRO A 123 8.00 -7.57 6.42
CA PRO A 123 8.28 -6.33 5.71
C PRO A 123 9.70 -6.29 5.13
N GLU A 124 10.68 -6.92 5.77
CA GLU A 124 12.05 -6.99 5.23
C GLU A 124 12.10 -7.73 3.87
N ALA A 125 11.33 -8.81 3.71
CA ALA A 125 11.30 -9.58 2.47
C ALA A 125 10.52 -8.82 1.40
N ILE A 126 9.36 -8.27 1.77
CA ILE A 126 8.51 -7.54 0.84
C ILE A 126 9.18 -6.25 0.35
N PHE A 127 9.77 -5.45 1.24
CA PHE A 127 10.46 -4.23 0.81
C PHE A 127 11.74 -4.51 0.02
N SER A 128 12.42 -5.64 0.27
CA SER A 128 13.52 -6.09 -0.59
C SER A 128 13.03 -6.43 -1.99
N GLU A 129 11.86 -7.06 -2.12
CA GLU A 129 11.26 -7.36 -3.42
C GLU A 129 10.75 -6.11 -4.13
N ILE A 130 10.14 -5.15 -3.41
CA ILE A 130 9.80 -3.82 -3.93
C ILE A 130 11.06 -3.16 -4.52
N HIS A 131 12.17 -3.17 -3.76
CA HIS A 131 13.44 -2.63 -4.25
C HIS A 131 13.93 -3.37 -5.49
N ARG A 132 13.90 -4.71 -5.49
CA ARG A 132 14.36 -5.54 -6.60
C ARG A 132 13.64 -5.22 -7.91
N VAL A 133 12.31 -5.11 -7.88
CA VAL A 133 11.49 -4.91 -9.08
C VAL A 133 11.51 -3.46 -9.59
N LEU A 134 11.88 -2.49 -8.74
CA LEU A 134 12.03 -1.09 -9.15
C LEU A 134 13.28 -0.89 -10.02
N ARG A 135 13.12 -0.14 -11.10
CA ARG A 135 14.23 0.43 -11.90
C ARG A 135 15.04 1.43 -11.07
N PRO A 136 16.33 1.66 -11.38
CA PRO A 136 17.06 2.81 -10.84
C PRO A 136 16.27 4.11 -11.04
N GLY A 137 16.08 4.87 -9.95
CA GLY A 137 15.25 6.08 -9.96
C GLY A 137 13.74 5.84 -9.87
N GLY A 138 13.28 4.59 -9.83
CA GLY A 138 11.89 4.23 -9.61
C GLY A 138 11.45 4.46 -8.16
N MET A 139 10.16 4.65 -7.93
CA MET A 139 9.61 5.03 -6.61
C MET A 139 8.63 4.03 -6.03
N ALA A 140 8.64 3.87 -4.72
CA ALA A 140 7.60 3.16 -3.99
C ALA A 140 6.73 4.16 -3.23
N ILE A 141 5.41 4.04 -3.37
CA ILE A 141 4.42 4.86 -2.66
C ILE A 141 3.56 3.94 -1.79
N ILE A 142 3.74 4.03 -0.47
CA ILE A 142 2.95 3.28 0.50
C ILE A 142 1.94 4.24 1.14
N SER A 143 0.66 4.10 0.80
CA SER A 143 -0.42 4.93 1.32
C SER A 143 -1.34 4.15 2.23
N PHE A 144 -1.82 4.78 3.30
CA PHE A 144 -2.70 4.13 4.27
C PHE A 144 -3.52 5.14 5.06
N SER A 145 -4.62 4.66 5.63
CA SER A 145 -5.43 5.38 6.60
C SER A 145 -5.41 4.67 7.96
N ASN A 146 -6.30 5.04 8.89
CA ASN A 146 -6.53 4.33 10.13
C ASN A 146 -7.52 3.15 9.99
N ARG A 147 -8.16 3.00 8.82
CA ARG A 147 -9.02 1.86 8.46
C ARG A 147 -8.22 0.58 8.33
N MET A 148 -8.74 -0.51 8.90
CA MET A 148 -8.13 -1.84 8.80
C MET A 148 -9.14 -2.94 9.12
N PHE A 149 -8.89 -4.15 8.60
CA PHE A 149 -9.46 -5.36 9.16
C PHE A 149 -8.68 -5.73 10.43
N TYR A 150 -9.20 -5.33 11.58
CA TYR A 150 -8.50 -5.46 12.87
C TYR A 150 -8.00 -6.89 13.16
N GLN A 151 -8.78 -7.91 12.78
CA GLN A 151 -8.41 -9.32 12.94
C GLN A 151 -7.17 -9.73 12.12
N LYS A 152 -6.95 -9.11 10.94
CA LYS A 152 -5.88 -9.46 10.00
C LYS A 152 -4.67 -8.52 10.04
N ALA A 153 -4.82 -7.30 10.56
CA ALA A 153 -3.69 -6.38 10.75
C ALA A 153 -2.68 -6.99 11.74
N ILE A 154 -1.38 -6.79 11.54
CA ILE A 154 -0.34 -7.31 12.45
C ILE A 154 -0.31 -6.53 13.78
N ALA A 155 0.20 -7.16 14.85
CA ALA A 155 0.26 -6.55 16.18
C ALA A 155 0.98 -5.20 16.19
N ALA A 156 2.11 -5.09 15.47
CA ALA A 156 2.85 -3.82 15.33
C ALA A 156 2.00 -2.67 14.80
N TRP A 157 1.01 -2.97 13.94
CA TRP A 157 0.11 -1.97 13.38
C TRP A 157 -1.05 -1.64 14.31
N ARG A 158 -1.67 -2.68 14.91
CA ARG A 158 -2.83 -2.54 15.79
C ARG A 158 -2.49 -1.77 17.06
N GLU A 159 -1.33 -2.05 17.64
CA GLU A 159 -0.88 -1.48 18.92
C GLU A 159 -0.22 -0.11 18.75
N GLY A 160 0.16 0.26 17.53
CA GLY A 160 0.76 1.56 17.21
C GLY A 160 -0.27 2.69 17.07
N THR A 161 0.11 3.89 17.50
CA THR A 161 -0.57 5.14 17.14
C THR A 161 -0.41 5.45 15.65
N GLU A 162 -1.13 6.44 15.14
CA GLU A 162 -0.97 6.90 13.75
C GLU A 162 0.47 7.34 13.44
N ARG A 163 1.12 8.01 14.39
CA ARG A 163 2.54 8.38 14.28
C ARG A 163 3.44 7.15 14.26
N ASP A 164 3.17 6.15 15.10
CA ASP A 164 3.96 4.92 15.14
C ASP A 164 3.86 4.16 13.82
N ARG A 165 2.69 4.14 13.18
CA ARG A 165 2.48 3.52 11.86
C ARG A 165 3.30 4.21 10.77
N VAL A 166 3.38 5.53 10.78
CA VAL A 166 4.25 6.29 9.86
C VAL A 166 5.72 5.93 10.09
N GLU A 167 6.19 5.94 11.35
CA GLU A 167 7.57 5.57 11.66
C GLU A 167 7.87 4.10 11.32
N LEU A 168 6.91 3.21 11.50
CA LEU A 168 7.01 1.81 11.15
C LEU A 168 7.30 1.62 9.65
N VAL A 169 6.52 2.28 8.78
CA VAL A 169 6.72 2.20 7.32
C VAL A 169 8.04 2.88 6.90
N LYS A 170 8.42 4.01 7.53
CA LYS A 170 9.74 4.62 7.29
C LYS A 170 10.88 3.66 7.63
N ASN A 171 10.74 2.91 8.73
CA ASN A 171 11.74 1.94 9.15
C ASN A 171 11.81 0.75 8.19
N TYR A 172 10.71 0.34 7.56
CA TYR A 172 10.73 -0.68 6.50
C TYR A 172 11.58 -0.25 5.31
N PHE A 173 11.42 0.99 4.83
CA PHE A 173 12.29 1.53 3.78
C PHE A 173 13.76 1.61 4.20
N LYS A 174 14.03 2.20 5.38
CA LYS A 174 15.41 2.38 5.89
C LYS A 174 16.17 1.07 6.09
N ALA A 175 15.45 -0.03 6.30
CA ALA A 175 16.05 -1.34 6.50
C ALA A 175 16.61 -1.96 5.22
N ILE A 176 16.18 -1.48 4.05
CA ILE A 176 16.62 -1.98 2.75
C ILE A 176 17.62 -0.97 2.16
N PRO A 177 18.90 -1.35 2.04
CA PRO A 177 19.89 -0.51 1.37
C PRO A 177 19.48 -0.20 -0.06
N GLY A 178 19.72 1.04 -0.52
CA GLY A 178 19.41 1.46 -1.88
C GLY A 178 18.11 2.25 -2.03
N PHE A 179 17.30 2.40 -0.97
CA PHE A 179 16.26 3.44 -0.93
C PHE A 179 16.81 4.79 -0.47
N SER A 180 16.21 5.87 -0.97
CA SER A 180 16.39 7.24 -0.46
C SER A 180 15.86 7.37 0.97
N GLN A 181 16.19 8.49 1.62
CA GLN A 181 15.49 8.86 2.85
C GLN A 181 13.98 9.00 2.55
N PRO A 182 13.09 8.35 3.35
CA PRO A 182 11.67 8.39 3.06
C PRO A 182 11.07 9.79 3.28
N GLU A 183 10.32 10.24 2.29
CA GLU A 183 9.42 11.38 2.38
C GLU A 183 8.09 10.95 3.00
N VAL A 184 7.46 11.85 3.77
CA VAL A 184 6.17 11.59 4.42
C VAL A 184 5.18 12.70 4.04
N ILE A 185 3.99 12.30 3.63
CA ILE A 185 2.83 13.18 3.44
C ILE A 185 1.78 12.78 4.49
N VAL A 186 1.28 13.76 5.24
CA VAL A 186 0.21 13.58 6.23
C VAL A 186 -0.86 14.62 6.00
N LYS A 187 -2.12 14.20 5.89
CA LYS A 187 -3.28 15.08 6.04
C LYS A 187 -4.23 14.48 7.06
N GLU A 188 -4.34 15.16 8.19
CA GLU A 188 -5.15 14.70 9.30
C GLU A 188 -6.64 14.92 9.06
N SER A 189 -7.40 14.06 9.75
CA SER A 189 -8.77 14.15 10.23
C SER A 189 -9.40 15.51 10.54
N GLN A 190 -9.37 16.56 9.71
CA GLN A 190 -9.87 17.86 10.15
C GLN A 190 -11.39 17.93 10.16
N THR A 191 -11.99 17.66 11.32
CA THR A 191 -13.34 18.14 11.66
C THR A 191 -13.17 19.40 12.51
N PRO A 192 -13.67 20.57 12.07
CA PRO A 192 -13.69 21.75 12.93
C PRO A 192 -14.38 21.43 14.25
N ALA A 193 -13.86 21.91 15.37
CA ALA A 193 -14.31 21.55 16.72
C ALA A 193 -15.83 21.74 16.93
N VAL A 194 -16.43 22.71 16.24
CA VAL A 194 -17.89 22.93 16.24
C VAL A 194 -18.66 21.72 15.71
N PHE A 195 -18.19 21.04 14.67
CA PHE A 195 -18.86 19.87 14.09
C PHE A 195 -18.62 18.59 14.90
N GLN A 196 -17.48 18.50 15.59
CA GLN A 196 -17.23 17.42 16.56
C GLN A 196 -18.23 17.47 17.73
N LEU A 197 -18.59 18.68 18.18
CA LEU A 197 -19.60 18.90 19.23
C LEU A 197 -21.00 18.42 18.83
N PHE A 198 -21.28 18.34 17.51
CA PHE A 198 -22.52 17.81 16.95
C PHE A 198 -22.43 16.32 16.56
N GLY A 199 -21.36 15.62 16.96
CA GLY A 199 -21.22 14.18 16.72
C GLY A 199 -20.88 13.81 15.27
N MET A 200 -20.43 14.77 14.45
CA MET A 200 -19.95 14.49 13.11
C MET A 200 -18.51 13.96 13.19
N SER A 201 -18.29 12.77 12.63
CA SER A 201 -16.93 12.21 12.49
C SER A 201 -16.20 12.89 11.33
N GLY A 202 -14.89 13.08 11.49
CA GLY A 202 -14.02 13.49 10.39
C GLY A 202 -13.90 12.42 9.31
N GLY A 203 -13.40 12.85 8.15
CA GLY A 203 -13.05 11.92 7.08
C GLY A 203 -11.91 10.99 7.49
N ASP A 204 -11.52 10.09 6.60
CA ASP A 204 -10.39 9.20 6.81
C ASP A 204 -9.07 10.01 6.71
N PRO A 205 -8.15 9.90 7.68
CA PRO A 205 -6.84 10.57 7.57
C PRO A 205 -6.03 9.93 6.44
N PHE A 206 -5.16 10.73 5.81
CA PHE A 206 -4.32 10.32 4.71
C PHE A 206 -2.85 10.35 5.11
N TYR A 207 -2.17 9.21 4.95
CA TYR A 207 -0.73 9.09 5.12
C TYR A 207 -0.13 8.46 3.86
N ALA A 208 1.01 8.99 3.42
CA ALA A 208 1.86 8.34 2.43
C ALA A 208 3.32 8.40 2.84
N VAL A 209 4.03 7.30 2.70
CA VAL A 209 5.48 7.22 2.86
C VAL A 209 6.09 6.80 1.53
N ILE A 210 7.02 7.61 1.04
CA ILE A 210 7.54 7.51 -0.32
C ILE A 210 9.06 7.40 -0.27
N ALA A 211 9.64 6.48 -1.04
CA ALA A 211 11.07 6.42 -1.23
C ALA A 211 11.42 6.03 -2.67
N THR A 212 12.57 6.52 -3.13
CA THR A 212 13.09 6.26 -4.47
C THR A 212 14.26 5.28 -4.39
N ARG A 213 14.37 4.38 -5.36
CA ARG A 213 15.55 3.55 -5.56
C ARG A 213 16.72 4.41 -6.07
N ILE A 214 17.82 4.47 -5.33
CA ILE A 214 18.96 5.36 -5.59
C ILE A 214 20.24 4.65 -6.05
N ASP A 215 20.28 3.32 -6.06
CA ASP A 215 21.41 2.54 -6.57
C ASP A 215 21.34 2.39 -8.10
N SER A 216 22.53 2.23 -8.71
CA SER A 216 22.72 2.12 -10.17
C SER A 216 22.42 0.71 -10.72
#